data_AF-A0A0M3JCL4-F1
#
_entry.id   AF-A0A0M3JCL4-F1
#
_cell.length_a   1.000
_cell.length_b   1.000
_cell.length_c   1.000
_cell.angle_alpha   90.00
_cell.angle_beta   90.00
_cell.angle_gamma   90.00
#
_symmetry.space_group_name_H-M   'P 1'
#
loop_
_entity.id
_entity.type
_entity.pdbx_description
1 polymer ?
#
loop_
_entity_poly.entity_id
_entity_poly.type
_entity_poly.pdbx_seq_one_letter_code
_entity_poly.pdbx_strand_id
1 'polypeptide(L)' 'MSNVRSEWRVPDPPENVRCKTNSESATLWWEPPSSINEILVRGYTISYGIGTPSRRVIIEGAYTNAFTVNGLS' A
#
# COMPACT_ATOMS: atom_id res chain seq x y z
N MET A 1 30.03 -6.14 0.42
CA MET A 1 28.93 -6.74 -0.36
C MET A 1 27.78 -5.77 -0.39
N SER A 2 27.23 -5.47 -1.56
CA SER A 2 26.02 -4.65 -1.68
C SER A 2 24.81 -5.49 -1.27
N ASN A 3 24.01 -5.00 -0.32
CA ASN A 3 22.74 -5.61 0.06
C ASN A 3 21.71 -5.32 -1.04
N VAL A 4 21.75 -6.09 -2.13
CA VAL A 4 20.82 -5.94 -3.25
C VAL A 4 19.56 -6.75 -2.98
N ARG A 5 18.41 -6.08 -2.91
CA ARG A 5 17.08 -6.73 -2.87
C ARG A 5 16.79 -7.38 -4.22
N SER A 6 16.15 -8.54 -4.20
CA SER A 6 15.89 -9.34 -5.41
C SER A 6 14.46 -9.20 -5.94
N GLU A 7 14.25 -9.50 -7.22
CA GLU A 7 12.94 -9.45 -7.91
C GLU A 7 12.51 -10.82 -8.48
N TRP A 8 12.97 -11.92 -7.89
CA TRP A 8 12.68 -13.29 -8.40
C TRP A 8 11.23 -13.74 -8.15
N ARG A 9 10.50 -13.02 -7.31
CA ARG A 9 9.07 -13.22 -7.06
C ARG A 9 8.39 -11.88 -6.75
N VAL A 10 7.06 -11.89 -6.78
CA VAL A 10 6.26 -10.77 -6.27
C VAL A 10 6.48 -10.58 -4.76
N PRO A 11 6.43 -9.33 -4.26
CA PRO A 11 6.45 -9.06 -2.82
C PRO A 11 5.32 -9.75 -2.07
N ASP A 12 5.56 -10.00 -0.78
CA ASP A 12 4.52 -10.39 0.17
C ASP A 12 3.55 -9.21 0.42
N PRO A 13 2.34 -9.47 0.94
CA PRO A 13 1.37 -8.40 1.22
C PRO A 13 1.87 -7.44 2.32
N PRO A 14 1.41 -6.17 2.33
CA PRO A 14 1.68 -5.25 3.42
C PRO A 14 1.09 -5.78 4.74
N GLU A 15 1.75 -5.44 5.84
CA GLU A 15 1.36 -5.85 7.19
C GLU A 15 0.55 -4.73 7.88
N ASN A 16 -0.15 -5.08 8.97
CA ASN A 16 -0.83 -4.12 9.86
C ASN A 16 -1.72 -3.08 9.15
N VAL A 17 -2.41 -3.51 8.09
CA VAL A 17 -3.30 -2.66 7.30
C VAL A 17 -4.50 -2.22 8.14
N ARG A 18 -4.68 -0.90 8.28
CA ARG A 18 -5.76 -0.28 9.04
C ARG A 18 -6.34 0.91 8.29
N CYS A 19 -7.61 1.20 8.53
CA CYS A 19 -8.32 2.28 7.86
C CYS A 19 -9.18 3.07 8.86
N LYS A 20 -9.27 4.38 8.66
CA LYS A 20 -10.21 5.26 9.34
C LYS A 20 -10.97 6.07 8.28
N THR A 21 -12.29 6.04 8.37
CA THR A 21 -13.18 6.77 7.47
C THR A 21 -13.81 7.97 8.16
N ASN A 22 -14.17 8.97 7.37
CA ASN A 22 -15.14 10.01 7.71
C ASN A 22 -16.19 10.10 6.59
N SER A 23 -17.01 11.14 6.57
CA SER A 23 -18.11 11.30 5.62
C SER A 23 -17.66 11.38 4.15
N GLU A 24 -16.45 11.85 3.86
CA GLU A 24 -16.00 12.13 2.49
C GLU A 24 -14.60 11.57 2.18
N SER A 25 -13.94 10.95 3.15
CA SER A 25 -12.58 10.46 2.99
C SER A 25 -12.29 9.20 3.79
N ALA A 26 -11.26 8.48 3.36
CA ALA A 26 -10.73 7.30 4.02
C ALA A 26 -9.21 7.42 4.08
N THR A 27 -8.65 7.36 5.28
CA THR A 27 -7.20 7.28 5.49
C THR A 27 -6.82 5.84 5.80
N LEU A 28 -5.90 5.30 5.02
CA LEU A 28 -5.30 4.00 5.19
C LEU A 28 -3.90 4.16 5.78
N TRP A 29 -3.51 3.20 6.61
CA TRP A 29 -2.14 3.00 7.05
C TRP A 29 -1.77 1.53 6.93
N TRP A 30 -0.50 1.25 6.72
CA TRP A 30 0.04 -0.10 6.62
C TRP A 30 1.52 -0.10 7.00
N GLU A 31 2.09 -1.27 7.17
CA GLU A 31 3.52 -1.50 7.28
C GLU A 31 4.03 -2.27 6.07
N PRO A 32 5.30 -2.11 5.69
CA PRO A 32 5.89 -2.94 4.64
C PRO A 32 5.88 -4.43 5.02
N PRO A 33 5.97 -5.33 4.03
CA PRO A 33 6.14 -6.75 4.32
C PRO A 33 7.45 -7.00 5.08
N SER A 34 7.46 -7.95 6.02
CA SER A 34 8.67 -8.37 6.74
C SER A 34 9.83 -8.78 5.83
N SER A 35 9.53 -9.27 4.62
CA SER A 35 10.49 -9.65 3.57
C SER A 35 11.05 -8.48 2.76
N ILE A 36 10.75 -7.21 3.10
CA ILE A 36 11.22 -6.01 2.36
C ILE A 36 12.74 -5.91 2.22
N ASN A 37 13.51 -6.58 3.08
CA ASN A 37 14.97 -6.61 2.97
C ASN A 37 15.49 -7.67 2.00
N GLU A 38 14.64 -8.60 1.56
CA GLU A 38 14.97 -9.69 0.65
C GLU A 38 14.37 -9.46 -0.74
N ILE A 39 13.09 -9.08 -0.80
CA ILE A 39 12.31 -8.87 -2.02
C ILE A 39 12.09 -7.37 -2.26
N LEU A 40 12.31 -6.90 -3.48
CA LEU A 40 12.15 -5.49 -3.81
C LEU A 40 10.67 -5.09 -3.86
N VAL A 41 10.28 -4.17 -2.97
CA VAL A 41 9.00 -3.46 -3.03
C VAL A 41 9.22 -2.13 -3.76
N ARG A 42 8.49 -1.92 -4.88
CA ARG A 42 8.53 -0.63 -5.62
C ARG A 42 7.48 0.35 -5.13
N GLY A 43 6.35 -0.16 -4.67
CA GLY A 43 5.22 0.63 -4.25
C GLY A 43 4.01 -0.22 -3.88
N TYR A 44 2.87 0.44 -3.68
CA TYR A 44 1.61 -0.16 -3.25
C TYR A 44 0.48 0.23 -4.19
N THR A 45 -0.48 -0.68 -4.39
CA THR A 45 -1.73 -0.38 -5.09
C THR A 45 -2.86 -0.34 -4.09
N ILE A 46 -3.57 0.78 -4.03
CA ILE A 46 -4.77 0.94 -3.20
C ILE A 46 -5.99 0.93 -4.10
N SER A 47 -6.93 0.01 -3.83
CA SER A 47 -8.22 -0.06 -4.51
C SER A 47 -9.33 0.43 -3.58
N TYR A 48 -10.24 1.27 -4.08
CA TYR A 48 -11.28 1.92 -3.28
C TYR A 48 -12.52 2.25 -4.11
N GLY A 49 -13.65 2.53 -3.46
CA GLY A 49 -14.89 2.95 -4.09
C GLY A 49 -16.09 2.75 -3.17
N ILE A 50 -17.24 3.30 -3.56
CA ILE A 50 -18.49 3.19 -2.79
C ILE A 50 -19.14 1.86 -3.15
N GLY A 51 -19.35 0.99 -2.16
CA GLY A 51 -19.95 -0.34 -2.32
C GLY A 51 -19.04 -1.40 -2.98
N THR A 52 -18.15 -0.99 -3.89
CA THR A 52 -17.14 -1.86 -4.52
C THR A 52 -15.83 -1.10 -4.77
N PRO A 53 -14.66 -1.76 -4.76
CA PRO A 53 -13.37 -1.13 -5.05
C PRO A 53 -13.18 -0.90 -6.57
N SER A 54 -13.90 0.06 -7.13
CA SER A 54 -13.93 0.35 -8.58
C SER A 54 -12.82 1.30 -9.05
N ARG A 55 -12.13 1.98 -8.13
CA ARG A 55 -11.03 2.91 -8.40
C ARG A 55 -9.72 2.36 -7.84
N ARG A 56 -8.59 2.77 -8.43
CA ARG A 56 -7.25 2.42 -7.95
C ARG A 56 -6.28 3.58 -8.02
N VAL A 57 -5.34 3.62 -7.08
CA VAL A 57 -4.18 4.50 -7.07
C VAL A 57 -2.93 3.66 -6.86
N ILE A 58 -1.86 4.00 -7.58
CA ILE A 58 -0.52 3.41 -7.40
C ILE A 58 0.33 4.43 -6.65
N ILE A 59 0.99 3.96 -5.61
CA ILE A 59 1.84 4.75 -4.74
C ILE A 59 3.25 4.20 -4.83
N GLU A 60 4.18 5.00 -5.32
CA GLU A 60 5.60 4.63 -5.37
C GLU A 60 6.25 4.78 -3.98
N GLY A 61 7.31 3.99 -3.75
CA GLY A 61 8.11 4.02 -2.53
C GLY A 61 7.80 2.86 -1.58
N ALA A 62 8.83 2.04 -1.32
CA ALA A 62 8.76 0.86 -0.47
C ALA A 62 8.33 1.15 0.98
N TYR A 63 8.62 2.36 1.47
CA TYR A 63 8.38 2.78 2.86
C TYR A 63 7.21 3.74 3.01
N THR A 64 6.47 4.03 1.94
CA THR A 64 5.20 4.73 2.08
C THR A 64 4.27 3.86 2.91
N ASN A 65 3.65 4.43 3.93
CA ASN A 65 2.92 3.70 4.97
C ASN A 65 1.52 4.27 5.25
N ALA A 66 1.10 5.29 4.47
CA ALA A 66 -0.19 5.93 4.62
C ALA A 66 -0.67 6.56 3.31
N PHE A 67 -1.99 6.61 3.14
CA PHE A 67 -2.64 7.33 2.04
C PHE A 67 -4.05 7.74 2.42
N THR A 68 -4.47 8.92 1.98
CA THR A 68 -5.85 9.40 2.16
C THR A 68 -6.55 9.49 0.82
N VAL A 69 -7.63 8.73 0.67
CA VAL A 69 -8.61 8.87 -0.41
C VAL A 69 -9.59 9.97 0.00
N ASN A 70 -9.78 10.98 -0.85
CA ASN A 70 -10.79 12.02 -0.67
C ASN A 70 -11.92 11.88 -1.71
N GLY A 71 -13.05 12.57 -1.49
CA GLY A 71 -14.16 12.62 -2.44
C GLY A 71 -14.94 11.31 -2.52
N LEU A 72 -15.29 10.74 -1.36
CA LEU A 72 -16.11 9.53 -1.21
C LEU A 72 -17.61 9.83 -1.01
N SER A 73 -18.05 11.06 -1.27
CA SER A 73 -19.45 11.51 -1.29
C SER A 73 -20.17 11.16 -2.58
#